data_AF-A0A3A1XWH2-F1
#
_entry.id   AF-A0A3A1XWH2-F1
#
_cell.length_a   1.000
_cell.length_b   1.000
_cell.length_c   1.000
_cell.angle_alpha   90.00
_cell.angle_beta   90.00
_cell.angle_gamma   90.00
#
_symmetry.space_group_name_H-M   'P 1'
#
loop_
_entity.id
_entity.type
_entity.pdbx_description
1 polymer ?
#
loop_
_entity_poly.entity_id
_entity_poly.type
_entity_poly.pdbx_seq_one_letter_code
_entity_poly.pdbx_strand_id
1 'polypeptide(L)'
;MMFTELTFAILKYGFLVLLWIFVWCAIRSLRCDIEVFSPKKSRFWKKNSRRNSREAKFSQVVQVHETPVFTKAENQENTYGSPTLLVVIDGPLAGSSFPLNAAGVTLGRAASNTVVLNDEFVSSHHARVYFNQSVNSWVLEDLGSTNGTMIGHNRVTEPVILAPRTSVRIGATMFELR
;
A
#
# COMPACT_ATOMS: atom_id res chain seq x y z
N MET A 1 -3.89 64.28 17.18
CA MET A 1 -4.11 63.69 15.84
C MET A 1 -3.06 62.66 15.44
N MET A 2 -1.75 62.87 15.63
CA MET A 2 -0.75 61.85 15.22
C MET A 2 -0.78 60.52 16.02
N PHE A 3 -1.17 60.55 17.31
CA PHE A 3 -1.23 59.33 18.13
C PHE A 3 -2.32 58.35 17.70
N THR A 4 -3.45 58.82 17.17
CA THR A 4 -4.55 57.95 16.72
C THR A 4 -4.19 57.23 15.43
N GLU A 5 -3.56 57.92 14.48
CA GLU A 5 -3.07 57.34 13.22
C GLU A 5 -2.05 56.23 13.46
N LEU A 6 -1.08 56.48 14.36
CA LEU A 6 -0.08 55.48 14.75
C LEU A 6 -0.73 54.25 15.41
N THR A 7 -1.74 54.46 16.25
CA THR A 7 -2.46 53.37 16.93
C THR A 7 -3.22 52.50 15.92
N PHE A 8 -3.94 53.11 14.97
CA PHE A 8 -4.64 52.36 13.92
C PHE A 8 -3.67 51.63 12.99
N ALA A 9 -2.52 52.23 12.66
CA ALA A 9 -1.47 51.57 11.90
C ALA A 9 -0.94 50.34 12.63
N ILE A 10 -0.56 50.47 13.91
CA ILE A 10 -0.07 49.36 14.74
C ILE A 10 -1.12 48.25 14.82
N LEU A 11 -2.40 48.60 15.02
CA LEU A 11 -3.49 47.61 15.10
C LEU A 11 -3.64 46.85 13.78
N LYS A 12 -3.61 47.55 12.64
CA LYS A 12 -3.77 46.96 11.31
C LYS A 12 -2.61 46.03 10.94
N TYR A 13 -1.38 46.49 11.14
CA TYR A 13 -0.19 45.68 10.84
C TYR A 13 -0.01 44.54 11.85
N GLY A 14 -0.34 44.77 13.12
CA GLY A 14 -0.34 43.73 14.15
C GLY A 14 -1.33 42.61 13.84
N PHE A 15 -2.56 42.95 13.43
CA PHE A 15 -3.56 41.97 13.00
C PHE A 15 -3.11 41.20 11.76
N LEU A 16 -2.50 41.88 10.77
CA LEU A 16 -1.99 41.24 9.56
C LEU A 16 -0.90 40.21 9.88
N VAL A 17 0.04 40.54 10.77
CA VAL A 17 1.11 39.62 11.22
C VAL A 17 0.51 38.44 11.98
N LEU A 18 -0.45 38.67 12.87
CA LEU A 18 -1.14 37.61 13.62
C LEU A 18 -1.85 36.62 12.67
N LEU A 19 -2.54 37.15 11.66
CA LEU A 19 -3.23 36.33 10.65
C LEU A 19 -2.22 35.51 9.84
N TRP A 20 -1.10 36.11 9.46
CA TRP A 20 -0.03 35.40 8.75
C TRP A 20 0.59 34.28 9.58
N ILE A 21 0.84 34.51 10.88
CA ILE A 21 1.32 33.48 11.81
C ILE A 21 0.28 32.36 11.94
N PHE A 22 -1.00 32.68 12.03
CA PHE A 22 -2.08 31.69 12.07
C PHE A 22 -2.12 30.83 10.81
N VAL A 23 -2.04 31.44 9.62
CA VAL A 23 -1.99 30.72 8.34
C VAL A 23 -0.76 29.80 8.27
N TRP A 24 0.41 30.31 8.68
CA TRP A 24 1.63 29.53 8.75
C TRP A 24 1.49 28.33 9.71
N CYS A 25 0.93 28.54 10.90
CA CYS A 25 0.66 27.49 11.88
C CYS A 25 -0.35 26.46 11.35
N ALA A 26 -1.41 26.88 10.65
CA ALA A 26 -2.39 25.98 10.07
C ALA A 26 -1.78 25.09 8.97
N ILE A 27 -0.99 25.68 8.06
CA ILE A 27 -0.27 24.94 7.02
C ILE A 27 0.75 23.99 7.64
N ARG A 28 1.49 24.44 8.65
CA ARG A 28 2.46 23.62 9.38
C ARG A 28 1.77 22.47 10.11
N SER A 29 0.63 22.71 10.75
CA SER A 29 -0.16 21.68 11.43
C SER A 29 -0.63 20.63 10.44
N LEU A 30 -1.19 21.03 9.29
CA LEU A 30 -1.64 20.11 8.26
C LEU A 30 -0.48 19.28 7.69
N ARG A 31 0.69 19.90 7.48
CA ARG A 31 1.89 19.18 7.04
C ARG A 31 2.44 18.24 8.11
N CYS A 32 2.54 18.67 9.36
CA CYS A 32 3.01 17.82 10.44
C CYS A 32 2.04 16.67 10.72
N ASP A 33 0.74 16.86 10.58
CA ASP A 33 -0.24 15.78 10.73
C ASP A 33 -0.07 14.72 9.63
N ILE A 34 0.17 15.14 8.38
CA ILE A 34 0.50 14.23 7.27
C ILE A 34 1.88 13.55 7.48
N GLU A 35 2.87 14.24 8.04
CA GLU A 35 4.21 13.69 8.28
C GLU A 35 4.31 12.78 9.53
N VAL A 36 3.42 12.93 10.52
CA VAL A 36 3.35 12.05 11.70
C VAL A 36 2.80 10.65 11.36
N PHE A 37 2.10 10.52 10.22
CA PHE A 37 1.77 9.22 9.60
C PHE A 37 2.84 8.72 8.61
N SER A 38 4.07 9.23 8.66
CA SER A 38 5.23 8.60 8.05
C SER A 38 6.17 8.02 9.13
N PRO A 39 5.96 6.78 9.59
CA PRO A 39 6.93 6.11 10.43
C PRO A 39 8.21 5.92 9.60
N LYS A 40 9.28 6.54 10.10
CA LYS A 40 10.65 6.47 9.59
C LYS A 40 10.98 5.12 8.97
N LYS A 41 11.36 5.16 7.68
CA LYS A 41 12.06 4.08 6.96
C LYS A 41 13.17 3.52 7.84
N SER A 42 12.93 2.37 8.47
CA SER A 42 13.89 1.74 9.37
C SER A 42 15.13 1.38 8.55
N ARG A 43 16.29 1.88 9.00
CA ARG A 43 17.60 1.67 8.36
C ARG A 43 18.12 0.24 8.61
N PHE A 44 17.32 -0.80 8.37
CA PHE A 44 17.67 -2.18 8.73
C PHE A 44 17.83 -3.15 7.54
N TRP A 45 18.26 -2.69 6.37
CA TRP A 45 18.73 -3.62 5.34
C TRP A 45 19.94 -3.07 4.57
N LYS A 46 21.12 -3.17 5.18
CA LYS A 46 22.41 -3.02 4.48
C LYS A 46 23.43 -4.02 5.02
N LYS A 47 23.23 -5.31 4.76
CA LYS A 47 24.31 -6.33 4.87
C LYS A 47 23.92 -7.63 4.16
N ASN A 48 24.22 -7.75 2.86
CA ASN A 48 24.64 -9.00 2.17
C ASN A 48 24.55 -8.89 0.64
N SER A 49 25.41 -8.08 0.01
CA SER A 49 25.53 -8.09 -1.46
C SER A 49 26.98 -8.05 -1.96
N ARG A 50 27.95 -8.52 -1.17
CA ARG A 50 29.38 -8.49 -1.56
C ARG A 50 30.11 -9.84 -1.48
N ARG A 51 29.47 -10.98 -1.80
CA ARG A 51 30.21 -12.26 -1.76
C ARG A 51 30.12 -13.20 -2.97
N ASN A 52 29.29 -12.98 -3.98
CA ASN A 52 29.21 -13.89 -5.13
C ASN A 52 29.53 -13.22 -6.48
N SER A 53 30.75 -12.70 -6.63
CA SER A 53 31.23 -12.20 -7.94
C SER A 53 32.64 -12.69 -8.29
N ARG A 54 32.90 -13.98 -8.02
CA ARG A 54 34.00 -14.74 -8.59
C ARG A 54 33.47 -16.14 -8.92
N GLU A 55 33.89 -16.68 -10.06
CA GLU A 55 33.40 -17.90 -10.72
C GLU A 55 32.09 -17.71 -11.50
N ALA A 56 32.00 -17.97 -12.81
CA ALA A 56 33.02 -18.34 -13.78
C ALA A 56 32.56 -17.92 -15.18
N LYS A 57 33.50 -17.36 -15.94
CA LYS A 57 33.49 -17.21 -17.40
C LYS A 57 33.64 -18.60 -18.04
N PHE A 58 32.82 -18.97 -19.03
CA PHE A 58 33.28 -19.70 -20.23
C PHE A 58 32.20 -19.76 -21.35
N SER A 59 32.65 -19.54 -22.59
CA SER A 59 32.04 -19.85 -23.90
C SER A 59 30.93 -18.97 -24.51
N GLN A 60 31.37 -18.06 -25.37
CA GLN A 60 30.71 -17.70 -26.65
C GLN A 60 31.02 -18.78 -27.71
N VAL A 61 30.14 -19.06 -28.70
CA VAL A 61 30.32 -18.85 -30.18
C VAL A 61 29.02 -19.23 -30.95
N VAL A 62 28.67 -18.41 -31.96
CA VAL A 62 27.88 -18.65 -33.22
C VAL A 62 26.38 -18.27 -33.26
N GLN A 63 26.05 -17.40 -34.25
CA GLN A 63 24.73 -16.96 -34.71
C GLN A 63 24.50 -17.32 -36.19
N VAL A 64 23.26 -17.64 -36.63
CA VAL A 64 22.70 -17.33 -37.97
C VAL A 64 21.15 -17.26 -37.93
N HIS A 65 20.61 -16.28 -38.68
CA HIS A 65 19.23 -15.85 -39.05
C HIS A 65 18.29 -16.98 -39.61
N GLU A 66 16.95 -16.96 -39.72
CA GLU A 66 15.91 -15.91 -39.85
C GLU A 66 14.46 -16.46 -39.54
N THR A 67 13.52 -15.54 -39.23
CA THR A 67 12.11 -15.54 -38.70
C THR A 67 11.02 -16.50 -39.27
N PRO A 68 9.85 -16.76 -38.59
CA PRO A 68 8.97 -15.81 -37.88
C PRO A 68 8.33 -16.32 -36.54
N VAL A 69 7.40 -15.53 -35.99
CA VAL A 69 6.40 -15.88 -34.93
C VAL A 69 6.72 -15.38 -33.50
N PHE A 70 5.66 -14.87 -32.88
CA PHE A 70 5.44 -14.53 -31.48
C PHE A 70 6.37 -15.19 -30.45
N THR A 71 6.57 -14.45 -29.36
CA THR A 71 7.08 -14.88 -28.03
C THR A 71 8.49 -14.39 -27.74
N LYS A 72 8.58 -13.38 -26.88
CA LYS A 72 9.68 -13.28 -25.93
C LYS A 72 9.10 -13.13 -24.54
N ALA A 73 8.73 -14.28 -23.98
CA ALA A 73 8.60 -14.48 -22.56
C ALA A 73 9.91 -14.04 -21.90
N GLU A 74 9.87 -12.93 -21.18
CA GLU A 74 10.87 -12.61 -20.18
C GLU A 74 10.56 -13.48 -18.96
N ASN A 75 11.14 -14.68 -18.98
CA ASN A 75 11.19 -15.61 -17.86
C ASN A 75 12.00 -14.97 -16.71
N GLN A 76 11.34 -14.10 -15.94
CA GLN A 76 11.68 -13.96 -14.53
C GLN A 76 10.91 -15.05 -13.80
N GLU A 77 11.51 -16.24 -13.70
CA GLU A 77 11.13 -17.21 -12.67
C GLU A 77 11.34 -16.54 -11.32
N ASN A 78 10.31 -15.84 -10.89
CA ASN A 78 10.17 -15.32 -9.55
C ASN A 78 10.30 -16.51 -8.59
N THR A 79 11.42 -16.59 -7.89
CA THR A 79 11.57 -17.37 -6.65
C THR A 79 10.73 -16.73 -5.53
N TYR A 80 9.49 -16.36 -5.83
CA TYR A 80 8.51 -16.00 -4.82
C TYR A 80 7.82 -17.31 -4.47
N GLY A 81 8.22 -17.91 -3.34
CA GLY A 81 7.43 -18.96 -2.72
C GLY A 81 5.98 -18.48 -2.54
N SER A 82 5.03 -19.41 -2.46
CA SER A 82 3.62 -19.10 -2.26
C SER A 82 3.47 -18.11 -1.09
N PRO A 83 2.73 -17.01 -1.27
CA PRO A 83 2.64 -16.00 -0.24
C PRO A 83 2.02 -16.63 1.01
N THR A 84 2.64 -16.35 2.14
CA THR A 84 2.32 -16.95 3.46
C THR A 84 1.75 -15.88 4.40
N LEU A 85 1.86 -14.61 4.06
CA LEU A 85 1.42 -13.49 4.90
C LEU A 85 0.53 -12.51 4.11
N LEU A 86 -0.51 -12.03 4.75
CA LEU A 86 -1.23 -10.83 4.35
C LEU A 86 -0.67 -9.67 5.15
N VAL A 87 -0.15 -8.65 4.48
CA VAL A 87 0.46 -7.48 5.13
C VAL A 87 -0.35 -6.24 4.79
N VAL A 88 -0.74 -5.50 5.83
CA VAL A 88 -1.37 -4.19 5.68
C VAL A 88 -0.29 -3.17 5.40
N ILE A 89 -0.32 -2.55 4.22
CA ILE A 89 0.68 -1.58 3.77
C ILE A 89 0.26 -0.14 4.04
N ASP A 90 -1.04 0.14 4.14
CA ASP A 90 -1.58 1.47 4.43
C ASP A 90 -2.89 1.39 5.24
N GLY A 91 -3.23 2.46 5.95
CA GLY A 91 -4.41 2.58 6.79
C GLY A 91 -4.15 2.40 8.29
N PRO A 92 -5.20 2.36 9.13
CA PRO A 92 -5.08 2.34 10.59
C PRO A 92 -4.30 1.15 11.16
N LEU A 93 -4.23 0.05 10.41
CA LEU A 93 -3.51 -1.17 10.79
C LEU A 93 -2.20 -1.36 10.02
N ALA A 94 -1.68 -0.33 9.35
CA ALA A 94 -0.45 -0.41 8.57
C ALA A 94 0.72 -1.01 9.37
N GLY A 95 1.46 -1.93 8.74
CA GLY A 95 2.53 -2.71 9.37
C GLY A 95 2.08 -4.00 10.04
N SER A 96 0.77 -4.23 10.21
CA SER A 96 0.26 -5.51 10.71
C SER A 96 0.38 -6.60 9.65
N SER A 97 0.70 -7.81 10.10
CA SER A 97 0.79 -8.99 9.23
C SER A 97 -0.03 -10.15 9.80
N PHE A 98 -0.80 -10.81 8.95
CA PHE A 98 -1.66 -11.93 9.31
C PHE A 98 -1.22 -13.17 8.53
N PRO A 99 -1.12 -14.35 9.18
CA PRO A 99 -0.77 -15.58 8.47
C PRO A 99 -1.89 -15.98 7.51
N LEU A 100 -1.51 -16.29 6.27
CA LEU A 100 -2.38 -16.89 5.27
C LEU A 100 -2.46 -18.39 5.55
N ASN A 101 -3.59 -18.83 6.10
CA ASN A 101 -3.85 -20.22 6.43
C ASN A 101 -4.84 -20.86 5.44
N ALA A 102 -5.01 -22.18 5.54
CA ALA A 102 -5.93 -22.92 4.66
C ALA A 102 -7.41 -22.52 4.84
N ALA A 103 -7.77 -21.93 5.99
CA ALA A 103 -9.12 -21.44 6.26
C ALA A 103 -9.45 -20.12 5.53
N GLY A 104 -8.43 -19.46 4.99
CA GLY A 104 -8.55 -18.13 4.41
C GLY A 104 -8.56 -17.02 5.47
N VAL A 105 -8.48 -15.79 4.98
CA VAL A 105 -8.46 -14.57 5.78
C VAL A 105 -9.68 -13.74 5.40
N THR A 106 -10.52 -13.42 6.39
CA THR A 106 -11.67 -12.53 6.19
C THR A 106 -11.32 -11.12 6.65
N LEU A 107 -11.79 -10.12 5.89
CA LEU A 107 -11.58 -8.71 6.17
C LEU A 107 -12.92 -8.01 6.29
N GLY A 108 -13.08 -7.20 7.34
CA GLY A 108 -14.28 -6.40 7.53
C GLY A 108 -14.36 -5.79 8.93
N ARG A 109 -15.42 -5.01 9.18
CA ARG A 109 -15.58 -4.27 10.44
C ARG A 109 -16.05 -5.14 11.61
N ALA A 110 -16.69 -6.27 11.35
CA ALA A 110 -17.14 -7.16 12.41
C ALA A 110 -15.95 -7.83 13.12
N ALA A 111 -16.05 -7.99 14.44
CA ALA A 111 -15.04 -8.66 15.27
C ALA A 111 -14.88 -10.16 14.97
N SER A 112 -15.81 -10.75 14.20
CA SER A 112 -15.74 -12.14 13.73
C SER A 112 -14.79 -12.34 12.54
N ASN A 113 -14.24 -11.27 11.95
CA ASN A 113 -13.26 -11.39 10.88
C ASN A 113 -11.84 -11.61 11.41
N THR A 114 -10.99 -12.25 10.60
CA THR A 114 -9.57 -12.41 10.91
C THR A 114 -8.86 -11.06 10.97
N VAL A 115 -9.18 -10.17 10.03
CA VAL A 115 -8.68 -8.79 9.98
C VAL A 115 -9.84 -7.85 10.25
N VAL A 116 -9.87 -7.31 11.48
CA VAL A 116 -10.92 -6.39 11.92
C VAL A 116 -10.55 -4.97 11.52
N LEU A 117 -11.27 -4.41 10.55
CA LEU A 117 -11.06 -3.07 10.03
C LEU A 117 -12.04 -2.08 10.68
N ASN A 118 -11.55 -1.27 11.60
CA ASN A 118 -12.35 -0.23 12.28
C ASN A 118 -12.51 1.02 11.40
N ASP A 119 -13.27 0.88 10.32
CA ASP A 119 -13.48 1.91 9.31
C ASP A 119 -14.96 1.95 8.90
N GLU A 120 -15.55 3.14 8.85
CA GLU A 120 -16.95 3.36 8.45
C GLU A 120 -17.22 3.01 6.98
N PHE A 121 -16.19 3.10 6.13
CA PHE A 121 -16.28 2.74 4.72
C PHE A 121 -16.16 1.22 4.48
N VAL A 122 -16.01 0.43 5.55
CA VAL A 122 -15.85 -1.02 5.48
C VAL A 122 -17.08 -1.72 6.03
N SER A 123 -17.72 -2.54 5.19
CA SER A 123 -18.82 -3.43 5.58
C SER A 123 -18.42 -4.44 6.66
N SER A 124 -19.39 -4.92 7.43
CA SER A 124 -19.17 -5.89 8.51
C SER A 124 -18.41 -7.13 8.04
N HIS A 125 -18.76 -7.68 6.88
CA HIS A 125 -17.99 -8.68 6.14
C HIS A 125 -17.75 -8.12 4.75
N HIS A 126 -16.53 -7.65 4.47
CA HIS A 126 -16.26 -6.86 3.27
C HIS A 126 -15.68 -7.73 2.15
N ALA A 127 -14.60 -8.46 2.46
CA ALA A 127 -13.93 -9.31 1.51
C ALA A 127 -13.35 -10.54 2.20
N ARG A 128 -13.08 -11.57 1.41
CA ARG A 128 -12.31 -12.74 1.84
C ARG A 128 -11.19 -13.02 0.87
N VAL A 129 -10.06 -13.44 1.42
CA VAL A 129 -8.92 -13.97 0.69
C VAL A 129 -8.78 -15.43 1.05
N TYR A 130 -8.86 -16.33 0.07
CA TYR A 130 -8.78 -17.76 0.32
C TYR A 130 -7.92 -18.45 -0.74
N PHE A 131 -7.37 -19.60 -0.38
CA PHE A 131 -6.59 -20.40 -1.32
C PHE A 131 -7.52 -21.30 -2.12
N ASN A 132 -7.56 -21.11 -3.44
CA ASN A 132 -8.34 -21.95 -4.32
C ASN A 132 -7.46 -23.10 -4.84
N GLN A 133 -7.76 -24.31 -4.38
CA GLN A 133 -6.99 -25.52 -4.72
C GLN A 133 -7.10 -25.88 -6.21
N SER A 134 -8.23 -25.62 -6.86
CA SER A 134 -8.45 -25.97 -8.27
C SER A 134 -7.54 -25.19 -9.22
N VAL A 135 -7.26 -23.92 -8.89
CA VAL A 135 -6.37 -23.04 -9.66
C VAL A 135 -5.00 -22.84 -8.99
N ASN A 136 -4.77 -23.55 -7.87
CA ASN A 136 -3.57 -23.48 -7.04
C ASN A 136 -3.09 -22.05 -6.76
N SER A 137 -4.02 -21.14 -6.49
CA SER A 137 -3.77 -19.70 -6.37
C SER A 137 -4.61 -19.05 -5.29
N TRP A 138 -4.11 -17.94 -4.73
CA TRP A 138 -4.89 -17.09 -3.83
C TRP A 138 -5.94 -16.31 -4.61
N VAL A 139 -7.16 -16.28 -4.08
CA VAL A 139 -8.31 -15.60 -4.67
C VAL A 139 -8.84 -14.59 -3.69
N LEU A 140 -9.12 -13.39 -4.20
CA LEU A 140 -9.83 -12.33 -3.50
C LEU A 140 -11.27 -12.28 -3.98
N GLU A 141 -12.21 -12.26 -3.05
CA GLU A 141 -13.63 -12.16 -3.33
C GLU A 141 -14.25 -11.08 -2.44
N ASP A 142 -15.00 -10.17 -3.09
CA ASP A 142 -15.82 -9.17 -2.41
C ASP A 142 -17.14 -9.80 -1.97
N LEU A 143 -17.52 -9.63 -0.70
CA LEU A 143 -18.71 -10.24 -0.10
C LEU A 143 -19.97 -9.38 -0.25
N GLY A 144 -20.04 -8.57 -1.32
CA GLY A 144 -21.14 -7.63 -1.53
C GLY A 144 -20.97 -6.36 -0.70
N SER A 145 -19.74 -5.84 -0.63
CA SER A 145 -19.46 -4.63 0.13
C SER A 145 -20.07 -3.39 -0.51
N THR A 146 -20.45 -2.41 0.33
CA THR A 146 -21.13 -1.19 -0.13
C THR A 146 -20.21 -0.34 -1.02
N ASN A 147 -18.99 -0.08 -0.55
CA ASN A 147 -18.03 0.76 -1.25
C ASN A 147 -17.16 -0.01 -2.26
N GLY A 148 -17.14 -1.34 -2.17
CA GLY A 148 -16.36 -2.20 -3.05
C GLY A 148 -14.92 -2.39 -2.59
N THR A 149 -14.34 -3.48 -3.08
CA THR A 149 -12.91 -3.76 -3.02
C THR A 149 -12.22 -3.31 -4.30
N MET A 150 -11.06 -2.67 -4.21
CA MET A 150 -10.33 -2.10 -5.35
C MET A 150 -8.94 -2.73 -5.50
N ILE A 151 -8.53 -3.07 -6.72
CA ILE A 151 -7.16 -3.44 -7.06
C ILE A 151 -6.60 -2.37 -8.00
N GLY A 152 -5.67 -1.56 -7.50
CA GLY A 152 -5.22 -0.36 -8.19
C GLY A 152 -6.38 0.60 -8.46
N HIS A 153 -6.78 0.72 -9.74
CA HIS A 153 -7.89 1.57 -10.19
C HIS A 153 -9.17 0.77 -10.53
N ASN A 154 -9.13 -0.56 -10.47
CA ASN A 154 -10.23 -1.42 -10.89
C ASN A 154 -11.02 -1.95 -9.68
N ARG A 155 -12.35 -1.92 -9.75
CA ARG A 155 -13.21 -2.53 -8.73
C ARG A 155 -13.33 -4.03 -8.96
N VAL A 156 -13.23 -4.80 -7.89
CA VAL A 156 -13.45 -6.24 -7.89
C VAL A 156 -14.95 -6.51 -7.82
N THR A 157 -15.50 -7.13 -8.85
CA THR A 157 -16.93 -7.53 -8.92
C THR A 157 -17.12 -9.04 -8.90
N GLU A 158 -16.10 -9.78 -9.30
CA GLU A 158 -16.06 -11.25 -9.32
C GLU A 158 -14.79 -11.75 -8.61
N PRO A 159 -14.76 -13.00 -8.14
CA PRO A 159 -13.56 -13.58 -7.54
C PRO A 159 -12.35 -13.48 -8.48
N VAL A 160 -11.30 -12.82 -8.02
CA VAL A 160 -10.11 -12.52 -8.83
C VAL A 160 -8.87 -13.19 -8.24
N ILE A 161 -8.01 -13.73 -9.09
CA ILE A 161 -6.72 -14.27 -8.67
C ILE A 161 -5.84 -13.12 -8.17
N LEU A 162 -5.42 -13.20 -6.91
CA LEU A 162 -4.60 -12.19 -6.27
C LEU A 162 -3.13 -12.62 -6.32
N ALA A 163 -2.36 -11.99 -7.20
CA ALA A 163 -0.92 -12.24 -7.29
C ALA A 163 -0.17 -11.68 -6.07
N PRO A 164 0.95 -12.30 -5.65
CA PRO A 164 1.80 -11.76 -4.59
C PRO A 164 2.20 -10.31 -4.88
N ARG A 165 2.33 -9.49 -3.84
CA ARG A 165 2.69 -8.07 -3.92
C ARG A 165 1.72 -7.20 -4.72
N THR A 166 0.51 -7.69 -4.97
CA THR A 166 -0.56 -6.89 -5.55
C THR A 166 -1.27 -6.12 -4.45
N SER A 167 -1.32 -4.80 -4.59
CA SER A 167 -2.00 -3.92 -3.64
C SER A 167 -3.52 -3.95 -3.84
N VAL A 168 -4.24 -4.26 -2.77
CA VAL A 168 -5.70 -4.25 -2.69
C VAL A 168 -6.12 -3.19 -1.68
N ARG A 169 -7.11 -2.37 -2.03
CA ARG A 169 -7.68 -1.33 -1.17
C ARG A 169 -9.10 -1.67 -0.77
N ILE A 170 -9.37 -1.54 0.52
CA ILE A 170 -10.68 -1.68 1.16
C ILE A 170 -10.86 -0.47 2.10
N GLY A 171 -11.80 0.42 1.79
CA GLY A 171 -11.96 1.68 2.55
C GLY A 171 -10.68 2.52 2.57
N ALA A 172 -10.20 2.84 3.78
CA ALA A 172 -8.93 3.50 4.05
C ALA A 172 -7.74 2.53 4.21
N THR A 173 -7.96 1.22 4.13
CA THR A 173 -6.92 0.20 4.33
C THR A 173 -6.41 -0.33 2.99
N MET A 174 -5.09 -0.46 2.85
CA MET A 174 -4.45 -1.13 1.72
C MET A 174 -3.61 -2.30 2.21
N PHE A 175 -3.71 -3.45 1.55
CA PHE A 175 -2.97 -4.67 1.90
C PHE A 175 -2.42 -5.37 0.67
N GLU A 176 -1.45 -6.25 0.88
CA GLU A 176 -0.87 -7.12 -0.16
C GLU A 176 -0.52 -8.50 0.42
N LEU A 177 -0.35 -9.49 -0.46
CA LEU A 177 0.15 -10.82 -0.09
C LEU A 177 1.68 -10.87 -0.21
N ARG A 178 2.36 -11.47 0.76
CA ARG A 178 3.82 -11.64 0.81
C ARG A 178 4.25 -13.07 1.13
#